data_AF-G9YCF2-F1
#
_entry.id   AF-G9YCF2-F1
#
_cell.length_a   1.000
_cell.length_b   1.000
_cell.length_c   1.000
_cell.angle_alpha   90.00
_cell.angle_beta   90.00
_cell.angle_gamma   90.00
#
_symmetry.space_group_name_H-M   'P 1'
#
loop_
_entity.id
_entity.type
_entity.pdbx_description
1 polymer ?
#
loop_
_entity_poly.entity_id
_entity_poly.type
_entity_poly.pdbx_seq_one_letter_code
_entity_poly.pdbx_strand_id
1 'polypeptide(L)'
;MAFAAFLILPIVPYPVCAAIVEEPSVSELMALGAPTLAWDKIQKKPQLNPKIRAEEIAQHRLSLYLRWGLDESRNDNGPQRLIPLNETVNNEQEFLTTYARKNAPVYLQVLGDQIVALSGKGDAREAIVRADELEKLTALPAYVSVARGDAFMQLEQPEKAVASYEYALAHAAPGEIDPIPTQEMLFYALLDCGRYEQAEKLLSELEPNTPQWVRLSAAPGLVNPDYATVKKMRAQYTLYSGNVTLGQQQIDSLVHSAPMNDDLLTTQAQAYLLRDLPTHAAQAYRIALNQTPDSLEARAGLGEASLARRDFALSQTIYQQLSHGFEDNHSVTQFVDNYQHEQLPYFTSDASGGRGNGTLSDYDWQLDSHLYSAPIQQNWRLFAHQFTGRGKTEEGTPLRVRNGAGIDFRATQWLSALEINRSNGSSAKTGVATQLSYLPSDHWQFDVGYDNNSNELAWKAYDNGISSEQTTAAVHYQTDSTRSAEFSYQNQRLSDGNLSQTWQASATQMVWTKPRHRLDASLALSTSSNRLSDAEYFSPERDYSAGITLLHQWTPWQSSRRHFTQRTSLTAGEYQQRHFGNSLFAELRLEHQWALTAYSELTYGIGINTHRYDESRENRTLFYLSLTLPLGSAL
;
A
#
# COMPACT_ATOMS: atom_id res chain seq x y z
N MET A 1 33.28 42.83 -77.51
CA MET A 1 33.09 44.26 -77.20
C MET A 1 32.84 44.34 -75.70
N ALA A 2 33.87 44.67 -74.91
CA ALA A 2 34.19 46.05 -74.47
C ALA A 2 33.35 46.41 -73.23
N PHE A 3 33.86 46.82 -72.08
CA PHE A 3 35.21 47.22 -71.70
C PHE A 3 35.33 47.18 -70.16
N ALA A 4 36.55 46.97 -69.67
CA ALA A 4 36.92 47.02 -68.26
C ALA A 4 36.85 48.43 -67.68
N ALA A 5 36.64 48.52 -66.37
CA ALA A 5 37.18 49.61 -65.56
C ALA A 5 37.75 49.01 -64.27
N PHE A 6 39.08 48.90 -64.27
CA PHE A 6 39.93 48.56 -63.14
C PHE A 6 39.89 49.68 -62.10
N LEU A 7 39.77 49.32 -60.82
CA LEU A 7 40.19 50.16 -59.71
C LEU A 7 41.17 49.35 -58.87
N ILE A 8 42.45 49.65 -59.07
CA ILE A 8 43.58 49.12 -58.30
C ILE A 8 43.61 49.89 -56.98
N LEU A 9 43.43 49.19 -55.87
CA LEU A 9 43.86 49.65 -54.55
C LEU A 9 44.79 48.59 -53.94
N PRO A 10 45.84 49.01 -53.22
CA PRO A 10 46.96 48.16 -52.87
C PRO A 10 46.57 47.11 -51.84
N ILE A 11 47.08 45.90 -52.02
CA ILE A 11 47.11 44.86 -50.99
C ILE A 11 47.98 45.38 -49.85
N VAL A 12 47.34 45.95 -48.83
CA VAL A 12 47.94 46.09 -47.51
C VAL A 12 47.86 44.70 -46.89
N PRO A 13 48.97 44.04 -46.51
CA PRO A 13 48.89 42.84 -45.72
C PRO A 13 48.37 43.25 -44.34
N TYR A 14 47.08 43.06 -44.10
CA TYR A 14 46.60 42.99 -42.72
C TYR A 14 47.37 41.84 -42.07
N PRO A 15 48.07 42.07 -40.94
CA PRO A 15 48.55 40.94 -40.17
C PRO A 15 47.29 40.19 -39.75
N VAL A 16 47.15 38.94 -40.22
CA VAL A 16 46.33 37.97 -39.52
C VAL A 16 46.96 37.91 -38.14
N CYS A 17 46.37 38.62 -37.18
CA CYS A 17 46.64 38.40 -35.79
C CYS A 17 46.26 36.94 -35.60
N ALA A 18 47.25 36.04 -35.58
CA ALA A 18 47.06 34.73 -35.01
C ALA A 18 46.63 35.03 -33.57
N ALA A 19 45.33 35.02 -33.32
CA ALA A 19 44.84 34.94 -31.96
C ALA A 19 45.48 33.66 -31.43
N ILE A 20 46.51 33.82 -30.60
CA ILE A 20 46.99 32.75 -29.77
C ILE A 20 45.77 32.45 -28.90
N VAL A 21 45.01 31.43 -29.27
CA VAL A 21 44.00 30.87 -28.38
C VAL A 21 44.82 30.22 -27.28
N GLU A 22 45.15 30.98 -26.24
CA GLU A 22 45.77 30.41 -25.05
C GLU A 22 44.82 29.34 -24.54
N GLU A 23 45.29 28.09 -24.52
CA GLU A 23 44.49 26.99 -23.99
C GLU A 23 44.16 27.30 -22.51
N PRO A 24 42.87 27.28 -22.10
CA PRO A 24 42.48 27.64 -20.75
C PRO A 24 43.25 26.83 -19.71
N SER A 25 43.85 27.51 -18.75
CA SER A 25 44.60 26.93 -17.63
C SER A 25 43.73 25.97 -16.82
N VAL A 26 44.36 25.09 -16.03
CA VAL A 26 43.64 24.16 -15.13
C VAL A 26 42.75 24.92 -14.16
N SER A 27 43.20 26.06 -13.64
CA SER A 27 42.41 26.94 -12.78
C SER A 27 41.22 27.58 -13.49
N GLU A 28 41.39 28.02 -14.75
CA GLU A 28 40.28 28.56 -15.54
C GLU A 28 39.25 27.48 -15.86
N LEU A 29 39.68 26.26 -16.19
CA LEU A 29 38.78 25.12 -16.40
C LEU A 29 37.99 24.77 -15.13
N MET A 30 38.64 24.79 -13.97
CA MET A 30 37.94 24.56 -12.69
C MET A 30 36.96 25.70 -12.36
N ALA A 31 37.33 26.96 -12.61
CA ALA A 31 36.45 28.12 -12.42
C ALA A 31 35.24 28.11 -13.38
N LEU A 32 35.40 27.53 -14.57
CA LEU A 32 34.32 27.31 -15.54
C LEU A 32 33.47 26.07 -15.25
N GLY A 33 33.76 25.31 -14.18
CA GLY A 33 33.03 24.09 -13.86
C GLY A 33 33.31 22.92 -14.82
N ALA A 34 34.51 22.88 -15.42
CA ALA A 34 34.95 21.84 -16.36
C ALA A 34 36.05 20.92 -15.76
N PRO A 35 35.79 20.23 -14.63
CA PRO A 35 36.79 19.42 -13.94
C PRO A 35 37.27 18.22 -14.77
N THR A 36 36.44 17.68 -15.67
CA THR A 36 36.85 16.61 -16.61
C THR A 36 37.93 17.08 -17.56
N LEU A 37 37.80 18.29 -18.14
CA LEU A 37 38.82 18.87 -19.01
C LEU A 37 40.08 19.27 -18.22
N ALA A 38 39.91 19.75 -16.99
CA ALA A 38 41.02 20.03 -16.09
C ALA A 38 41.81 18.75 -15.77
N TRP A 39 41.12 17.63 -15.52
CA TRP A 39 41.70 16.32 -15.28
C TRP A 39 42.49 15.81 -16.48
N ASP A 40 41.92 15.85 -17.68
CA ASP A 40 42.60 15.45 -18.91
C ASP A 40 43.88 16.26 -19.16
N LYS A 41 43.84 17.57 -18.84
CA LYS A 41 44.99 18.47 -19.01
C LYS A 41 46.13 18.12 -18.05
N ILE A 42 45.84 17.80 -16.78
CA ILE A 42 46.89 17.38 -15.83
C ILE A 42 47.45 15.99 -16.13
N GLN A 43 46.63 15.07 -16.67
CA GLN A 43 47.10 13.74 -17.10
C GLN A 43 48.05 13.83 -18.31
N LYS A 44 47.76 14.72 -19.27
CA LYS A 44 48.60 14.95 -20.45
C LYS A 44 49.88 15.75 -20.16
N LYS A 45 49.90 16.55 -19.09
CA LYS A 45 51.07 17.37 -18.69
C LYS A 45 51.40 17.19 -17.19
N PRO A 46 51.90 16.01 -16.78
CA PRO A 46 52.12 15.68 -15.36
C PRO A 46 53.05 16.65 -14.63
N GLN A 47 53.98 17.28 -15.36
CA GLN A 47 54.91 18.29 -14.84
C GLN A 47 54.24 19.58 -14.31
N LEU A 48 52.95 19.82 -14.59
CA LEU A 48 52.19 20.99 -14.13
C LEU A 48 51.40 20.73 -12.83
N ASN A 49 51.59 19.56 -12.19
CA ASN A 49 50.66 19.06 -11.18
C ASN A 49 51.17 19.10 -9.73
N PRO A 50 50.76 20.06 -8.89
CA PRO A 50 50.88 19.93 -7.44
C PRO A 50 49.83 18.92 -6.92
N LYS A 51 50.27 17.90 -6.16
CA LYS A 51 49.42 16.79 -5.69
C LYS A 51 48.06 17.21 -5.11
N ILE A 52 48.02 18.28 -4.33
CA ILE A 52 46.78 18.81 -3.71
C ILE A 52 45.75 19.25 -4.79
N ARG A 53 46.19 19.90 -5.87
CA ARG A 53 45.27 20.28 -6.97
C ARG A 53 44.75 19.07 -7.73
N ALA A 54 45.55 18.01 -7.88
CA ALA A 54 45.09 16.78 -8.52
C ALA A 54 43.91 16.16 -7.76
N GLU A 55 44.00 16.13 -6.43
CA GLU A 55 42.99 15.53 -5.56
C GLU A 55 41.68 16.32 -5.59
N GLU A 56 41.77 17.65 -5.55
CA GLU A 56 40.60 18.53 -5.71
C GLU A 56 39.95 18.35 -7.10
N ILE A 57 40.74 18.35 -8.18
CA ILE A 57 40.20 18.15 -9.55
C ILE A 57 39.52 16.78 -9.67
N ALA A 58 40.11 15.72 -9.09
CA ALA A 58 39.53 14.38 -9.09
C ALA A 58 38.17 14.37 -8.39
N GLN A 59 38.07 14.96 -7.20
CA GLN A 59 36.82 15.02 -6.46
C GLN A 59 35.76 15.84 -7.21
N HIS A 60 36.09 17.03 -7.71
CA HIS A 60 35.14 17.84 -8.49
C HIS A 60 34.63 17.12 -9.74
N ARG A 61 35.48 16.28 -10.37
CA ARG A 61 35.10 15.44 -11.51
C ARG A 61 34.12 14.34 -11.08
N LEU A 62 34.37 13.65 -9.97
CA LEU A 62 33.46 12.63 -9.44
C LEU A 62 32.09 13.25 -9.07
N SER A 63 32.07 14.39 -8.38
CA SER A 63 30.81 15.08 -8.06
C SER A 63 30.06 15.58 -9.31
N LEU A 64 30.77 15.89 -10.41
CA LEU A 64 30.11 16.19 -11.69
C LEU A 64 29.46 14.93 -12.28
N TYR A 65 30.15 13.79 -12.26
CA TYR A 65 29.57 12.51 -12.71
C TYR A 65 28.38 12.09 -11.86
N LEU A 66 28.44 12.27 -10.54
CA LEU A 66 27.29 12.04 -9.65
C LEU A 66 26.08 12.87 -10.08
N ARG A 67 26.24 14.18 -10.26
CA ARG A 67 25.13 15.05 -10.66
C ARG A 67 24.54 14.66 -12.00
N TRP A 68 25.36 14.31 -12.98
CA TRP A 68 24.88 13.80 -14.27
C TRP A 68 24.18 12.45 -14.14
N GLY A 69 24.75 11.52 -13.37
CA GLY A 69 24.14 10.21 -13.16
C GLY A 69 22.81 10.27 -12.42
N LEU A 70 22.65 11.19 -11.45
CA LEU A 70 21.38 11.44 -10.79
C LEU A 70 20.36 12.13 -11.70
N ASP A 71 20.79 13.05 -12.55
CA ASP A 71 19.90 13.70 -13.51
C ASP A 71 19.39 12.71 -14.57
N GLU A 72 20.29 11.90 -15.11
CA GLU A 72 19.95 10.84 -16.06
C GLU A 72 19.05 9.78 -15.42
N SER A 73 19.31 9.35 -14.18
CA SER A 73 18.46 8.36 -13.51
C SER A 73 17.04 8.86 -13.20
N ARG A 74 16.86 10.17 -13.06
CA ARG A 74 15.55 10.81 -12.79
C ARG A 74 14.77 11.15 -14.05
N ASN A 75 15.46 11.50 -15.14
CA ASN A 75 14.84 11.97 -16.37
C ASN A 75 14.73 10.90 -17.46
N ASP A 76 15.60 9.88 -17.44
CA ASP A 76 15.46 8.70 -18.29
C ASP A 76 14.63 7.64 -17.58
N ASN A 77 13.60 7.14 -18.28
CA ASN A 77 12.70 6.08 -17.84
C ASN A 77 13.06 4.71 -18.44
N GLY A 78 14.20 4.61 -19.14
CA GLY A 78 14.72 3.38 -19.72
C GLY A 78 15.50 2.51 -18.71
N PRO A 79 15.70 1.21 -19.01
CA PRO A 79 16.44 0.30 -18.12
C PRO A 79 17.95 0.59 -18.04
N GLN A 80 18.46 1.53 -18.85
CA GLN A 80 19.87 1.93 -18.89
C GLN A 80 20.17 3.21 -18.08
N ARG A 81 19.14 3.85 -17.51
CA ARG A 81 19.23 5.11 -16.75
C ARG A 81 20.21 5.09 -15.57
N LEU A 82 20.50 3.90 -15.02
CA LEU A 82 21.44 3.73 -13.91
C LEU A 82 22.89 3.50 -14.34
N ILE A 83 23.19 3.33 -15.64
CA ILE A 83 24.56 3.08 -16.12
C ILE A 83 25.54 4.18 -15.66
N PRO A 84 25.27 5.49 -15.88
CA PRO A 84 26.21 6.53 -15.46
C PRO A 84 26.37 6.62 -13.94
N LEU A 85 25.31 6.33 -13.18
CA LEU A 85 25.34 6.33 -11.73
C LEU A 85 26.16 5.14 -11.19
N ASN A 86 26.04 3.97 -11.81
CA ASN A 86 26.88 2.81 -11.51
C ASN A 86 28.36 3.06 -11.85
N GLU A 87 28.65 3.70 -12.97
CA GLU A 87 30.02 4.12 -13.32
C GLU A 87 30.58 5.11 -12.29
N THR A 88 29.76 6.03 -11.81
CA THR A 88 30.13 6.98 -10.74
C THR A 88 30.54 6.23 -9.47
N VAL A 89 29.70 5.31 -8.97
CA VAL A 89 29.99 4.51 -7.77
C VAL A 89 31.31 3.74 -7.91
N ASN A 90 31.57 3.16 -9.09
CA ASN A 90 32.82 2.43 -9.34
C ASN A 90 34.04 3.36 -9.29
N ASN A 91 33.96 4.53 -9.91
CA ASN A 91 35.04 5.51 -9.92
C ASN A 91 35.30 6.09 -8.51
N GLU A 92 34.25 6.34 -7.74
CA GLU A 92 34.35 6.78 -6.34
C GLU A 92 34.96 5.68 -5.47
N GLN A 93 34.53 4.43 -5.65
CA GLN A 93 35.10 3.29 -4.94
C GLN A 93 36.60 3.14 -5.24
N GLU A 94 37.02 3.26 -6.51
CA GLU A 94 38.44 3.22 -6.88
C GLU A 94 39.23 4.34 -6.18
N PHE A 95 38.69 5.57 -6.17
CA PHE A 95 39.30 6.69 -5.47
C PHE A 95 39.43 6.41 -3.96
N LEU A 96 38.36 5.99 -3.30
CA LEU A 96 38.34 5.72 -1.85
C LEU A 96 39.26 4.56 -1.44
N THR A 97 39.49 3.60 -2.34
CA THR A 97 40.36 2.44 -2.07
C THR A 97 41.83 2.80 -2.23
N THR A 98 42.17 3.67 -3.19
CA THR A 98 43.55 4.05 -3.51
C THR A 98 44.04 5.26 -2.70
N TYR A 99 43.12 6.09 -2.20
CA TYR A 99 43.45 7.31 -1.48
C TYR A 99 43.81 7.06 -0.01
N ALA A 100 45.06 7.32 0.37
CA ALA A 100 45.59 6.94 1.69
C ALA A 100 45.07 7.79 2.87
N ARG A 101 44.64 9.04 2.63
CA ARG A 101 44.32 10.01 3.70
C ARG A 101 42.82 10.05 4.00
N LYS A 102 42.33 9.05 4.74
CA LYS A 102 40.89 8.87 5.05
C LYS A 102 40.21 10.03 5.80
N ASN A 103 40.96 10.90 6.47
CA ASN A 103 40.40 12.08 7.17
C ASN A 103 40.56 13.38 6.37
N ALA A 104 41.08 13.33 5.14
CA ALA A 104 41.19 14.53 4.31
C ALA A 104 39.80 14.96 3.81
N PRO A 105 39.52 16.28 3.70
CA PRO A 105 38.22 16.78 3.22
C PRO A 105 37.77 16.14 1.89
N VAL A 106 38.70 15.97 0.95
CA VAL A 106 38.45 15.32 -0.35
C VAL A 106 37.94 13.88 -0.20
N TYR A 107 38.50 13.11 0.75
CA TYR A 107 38.05 11.73 0.99
C TYR A 107 36.65 11.71 1.59
N LEU A 108 36.39 12.56 2.59
CA LEU A 108 35.10 12.64 3.26
C LEU A 108 33.99 13.07 2.28
N GLN A 109 34.31 13.99 1.36
CA GLN A 109 33.39 14.42 0.31
C GLN A 109 33.10 13.31 -0.70
N VAL A 110 34.11 12.61 -1.21
CA VAL A 110 33.89 11.48 -2.13
C VAL A 110 33.12 10.33 -1.46
N LEU A 111 33.35 10.08 -0.17
CA LEU A 111 32.56 9.11 0.58
C LEU A 111 31.10 9.58 0.75
N GLY A 112 30.88 10.87 1.01
CA GLY A 112 29.56 11.49 1.03
C GLY A 112 28.82 11.35 -0.30
N ASP A 113 29.48 11.69 -1.41
CA ASP A 113 28.97 11.57 -2.78
C ASP A 113 28.63 10.10 -3.11
N GLN A 114 29.47 9.15 -2.70
CA GLN A 114 29.20 7.72 -2.89
C GLN A 114 27.95 7.25 -2.13
N ILE A 115 27.70 7.76 -0.92
CA ILE A 115 26.46 7.46 -0.18
C ILE A 115 25.23 7.94 -0.96
N VAL A 116 25.29 9.14 -1.53
CA VAL A 116 24.22 9.69 -2.38
C VAL A 116 24.02 8.81 -3.61
N ALA A 117 25.11 8.42 -4.27
CA ALA A 117 25.07 7.59 -5.47
C ALA A 117 24.45 6.20 -5.20
N LEU A 118 24.86 5.57 -4.09
CA LEU A 118 24.33 4.27 -3.64
C LEU A 118 22.84 4.37 -3.28
N SER A 119 22.45 5.40 -2.55
CA SER A 119 21.04 5.62 -2.18
C SER A 119 20.18 5.87 -3.42
N GLY A 120 20.63 6.75 -4.32
CA GLY A 120 19.91 7.11 -5.54
C GLY A 120 19.72 5.98 -6.55
N LYS A 121 20.54 4.92 -6.48
CA LYS A 121 20.42 3.73 -7.35
C LYS A 121 19.76 2.52 -6.67
N GLY A 122 19.23 2.68 -5.46
CA GLY A 122 18.53 1.61 -4.73
C GLY A 122 19.40 0.72 -3.84
N ASP A 123 20.72 0.98 -3.71
CA ASP A 123 21.63 0.20 -2.86
C ASP A 123 21.58 0.66 -1.39
N ALA A 124 20.36 0.77 -0.83
CA ALA A 124 20.10 1.36 0.48
C ALA A 124 20.95 0.79 1.62
N ARG A 125 21.15 -0.53 1.65
CA ARG A 125 21.92 -1.19 2.73
C ARG A 125 23.37 -0.73 2.74
N GLU A 126 24.01 -0.65 1.56
CA GLU A 126 25.39 -0.20 1.44
C GLU A 126 25.47 1.31 1.74
N ALA A 127 24.51 2.11 1.26
CA ALA A 127 24.44 3.54 1.57
C ALA A 127 24.41 3.81 3.09
N ILE A 128 23.60 3.06 3.85
CA ILE A 128 23.54 3.17 5.32
C ILE A 128 24.87 2.75 5.96
N VAL A 129 25.47 1.64 5.52
CA VAL A 129 26.78 1.19 6.04
C VAL A 129 27.84 2.27 5.82
N ARG A 130 27.90 2.86 4.63
CA ARG A 130 28.83 3.94 4.29
C ARG A 130 28.56 5.22 5.08
N ALA A 131 27.29 5.56 5.32
CA ALA A 131 26.92 6.68 6.18
C ALA A 131 27.40 6.46 7.63
N ASP A 132 27.23 5.26 8.17
CA ASP A 132 27.72 4.89 9.51
C ASP A 132 29.26 4.92 9.58
N GLU A 133 29.96 4.63 8.47
CA GLU A 133 31.42 4.78 8.36
C GLU A 133 31.83 6.26 8.37
N LEU A 134 31.15 7.11 7.59
CA LEU A 134 31.44 8.54 7.52
C LEU A 134 31.17 9.23 8.87
N GLU A 135 30.08 8.87 9.54
CA GLU A 135 29.68 9.43 10.85
C GLU A 135 30.74 9.19 11.95
N LYS A 136 31.56 8.14 11.82
CA LYS A 136 32.69 7.87 12.73
C LYS A 136 33.89 8.79 12.49
N LEU A 137 33.99 9.38 11.30
CA LEU A 137 35.10 10.25 10.90
C LEU A 137 34.78 11.73 11.09
N THR A 138 33.52 12.11 10.81
CA THR A 138 33.04 13.50 10.87
C THR A 138 31.53 13.52 11.09
N ALA A 139 30.99 14.67 11.52
CA ALA A 139 29.55 14.89 11.49
C ALA A 139 29.04 14.79 10.04
N LEU A 140 27.88 14.16 9.84
CA LEU A 140 27.32 13.96 8.51
C LEU A 140 26.95 15.32 7.88
N PRO A 141 27.40 15.61 6.65
CA PRO A 141 26.85 16.71 5.86
C PRO A 141 25.34 16.51 5.66
N ALA A 142 24.57 17.60 5.58
CA ALA A 142 23.11 17.53 5.50
C ALA A 142 22.63 16.77 4.25
N TYR A 143 23.30 16.95 3.10
CA TYR A 143 22.96 16.22 1.88
C TYR A 143 23.17 14.70 2.01
N VAL A 144 24.17 14.28 2.80
CA VAL A 144 24.40 12.86 3.11
C VAL A 144 23.33 12.33 4.07
N SER A 145 22.92 13.14 5.04
CA SER A 145 21.82 12.80 5.94
C SER A 145 20.50 12.64 5.19
N VAL A 146 20.22 13.45 4.15
CA VAL A 146 19.08 13.24 3.25
C VAL A 146 19.19 11.88 2.56
N ALA A 147 20.32 11.58 1.90
CA ALA A 147 20.51 10.30 1.21
C ALA A 147 20.41 9.09 2.15
N ARG A 148 20.87 9.21 3.40
CA ARG A 148 20.69 8.19 4.44
C ARG A 148 19.21 8.01 4.80
N GLY A 149 18.45 9.10 4.87
CA GLY A 149 17.00 9.09 5.06
C GLY A 149 16.28 8.35 3.95
N ASP A 150 16.63 8.64 2.69
CA ASP A 150 16.07 7.98 1.50
C ASP A 150 16.35 6.46 1.54
N ALA A 151 17.57 6.08 1.90
CA ALA A 151 17.95 4.67 2.07
C ALA A 151 17.17 3.99 3.21
N PHE A 152 16.89 4.69 4.31
CA PHE A 152 16.01 4.16 5.36
C PHE A 152 14.57 3.98 4.88
N MET A 153 14.03 4.89 4.06
CA MET A 153 12.70 4.73 3.45
C MET A 153 12.65 3.52 2.51
N GLN A 154 13.67 3.33 1.67
CA GLN A 154 13.79 2.16 0.78
C GLN A 154 13.81 0.83 1.54
N LEU A 155 14.24 0.82 2.81
CA LEU A 155 14.24 -0.37 3.68
C LEU A 155 13.07 -0.41 4.67
N GLU A 156 12.03 0.40 4.46
CA GLU A 156 10.84 0.50 5.32
C GLU A 156 11.18 0.78 6.79
N GLN A 157 12.15 1.69 7.04
CA GLN A 157 12.57 2.15 8.37
C GLN A 157 12.26 3.64 8.59
N PRO A 158 10.97 4.04 8.58
CA PRO A 158 10.58 5.44 8.53
C PRO A 158 11.00 6.24 9.77
N GLU A 159 11.10 5.63 10.96
CA GLU A 159 11.53 6.35 12.17
C GLU A 159 12.98 6.85 12.07
N LYS A 160 13.85 6.06 11.43
CA LYS A 160 15.24 6.44 11.18
C LYS A 160 15.35 7.45 10.04
N ALA A 161 14.47 7.35 9.04
CA ALA A 161 14.36 8.33 7.98
C ALA A 161 13.96 9.71 8.54
N VAL A 162 12.93 9.77 9.38
CA VAL A 162 12.50 11.00 10.09
C VAL A 162 13.69 11.65 10.81
N ALA A 163 14.43 10.87 11.62
CA ALA A 163 15.59 11.39 12.34
C ALA A 163 16.68 11.94 11.39
N SER A 164 16.87 11.30 10.24
CA SER A 164 17.87 11.70 9.24
C SER A 164 17.47 12.99 8.52
N TYR A 165 16.20 13.14 8.13
CA TYR A 165 15.69 14.36 7.50
C TYR A 165 15.62 15.55 8.48
N GLU A 166 15.17 15.32 9.72
CA GLU A 166 15.19 16.35 10.76
C GLU A 166 16.61 16.83 11.04
N TYR A 167 17.58 15.91 11.10
CA TYR A 167 18.99 16.26 11.26
C TYR A 167 19.50 17.12 10.08
N ALA A 168 19.19 16.72 8.84
CA ALA A 168 19.58 17.45 7.64
C ALA A 168 19.03 18.88 7.65
N LEU A 169 17.73 19.05 7.91
CA LEU A 169 17.07 20.36 7.95
C LEU A 169 17.60 21.26 9.08
N ALA A 170 18.02 20.68 10.21
CA ALA A 170 18.56 21.43 11.34
C ALA A 170 20.02 21.87 11.17
N HIS A 171 20.82 21.15 10.37
CA HIS A 171 22.27 21.34 10.27
C HIS A 171 22.75 21.79 8.88
N ALA A 172 21.86 21.91 7.89
CA ALA A 172 22.21 22.33 6.55
C ALA A 172 22.85 23.73 6.51
N ALA A 173 23.98 23.84 5.83
CA ALA A 173 24.50 25.13 5.41
C ALA A 173 23.61 25.76 4.32
N PRO A 174 23.60 27.10 4.16
CA PRO A 174 22.83 27.74 3.10
C PRO A 174 23.18 27.19 1.71
N GLY A 175 22.18 26.63 1.02
CA GLY A 175 22.33 26.05 -0.32
C GLY A 175 22.93 24.64 -0.35
N GLU A 176 23.13 23.98 0.79
CA GLU A 176 23.59 22.59 0.85
C GLU A 176 22.50 21.59 0.42
N ILE A 177 21.25 21.87 0.79
CA ILE A 177 20.06 21.10 0.41
C ILE A 177 18.94 22.05 -0.01
N ASP A 178 18.02 21.55 -0.83
CA ASP A 178 16.75 22.20 -1.10
C ASP A 178 15.74 21.87 0.01
N PRO A 179 15.24 22.84 0.80
CA PRO A 179 14.41 22.54 1.97
C PRO A 179 13.08 21.87 1.63
N ILE A 180 12.41 22.31 0.55
CA ILE A 180 11.05 21.83 0.23
C ILE A 180 11.05 20.33 -0.13
N PRO A 181 11.90 19.83 -1.04
CA PRO A 181 12.01 18.38 -1.28
C PRO A 181 12.34 17.57 -0.02
N THR A 182 13.26 18.05 0.83
CA THR A 182 13.58 17.36 2.10
C THR A 182 12.40 17.37 3.08
N GLN A 183 11.63 18.45 3.12
CA GLN A 183 10.41 18.54 3.92
C GLN A 183 9.29 17.65 3.36
N GLU A 184 9.18 17.48 2.05
CA GLU A 184 8.27 16.52 1.43
C GLU A 184 8.63 15.07 1.82
N MET A 185 9.91 14.70 1.78
CA MET A 185 10.37 13.37 2.21
C MET A 185 10.14 13.15 3.72
N LEU A 186 10.40 14.17 4.54
CA LEU A 186 10.06 14.14 5.97
C LEU A 186 8.55 13.96 6.19
N PHE A 187 7.71 14.65 5.41
CA PHE A 187 6.25 14.54 5.51
C PHE A 187 5.77 13.10 5.29
N TYR A 188 6.21 12.42 4.22
CA TYR A 188 5.81 11.03 3.99
C TYR A 188 6.38 10.08 5.05
N ALA A 189 7.63 10.27 5.50
CA ALA A 189 8.20 9.48 6.59
C ALA A 189 7.42 9.65 7.90
N LEU A 190 6.92 10.85 8.19
CA LEU A 190 6.05 11.10 9.35
C LEU A 190 4.71 10.37 9.22
N LEU A 191 4.11 10.32 8.03
CA LEU A 191 2.88 9.56 7.78
C LEU A 191 3.11 8.05 7.94
N ASP A 192 4.23 7.52 7.46
CA ASP A 192 4.59 6.11 7.59
C ASP A 192 4.85 5.70 9.05
N CYS A 193 5.32 6.63 9.90
CA CYS A 193 5.38 6.41 11.35
C CYS A 193 4.03 6.61 12.07
N GLY A 194 2.96 6.91 11.33
CA GLY A 194 1.68 7.34 11.87
C GLY A 194 1.75 8.63 12.68
N ARG A 195 2.78 9.49 12.54
CA ARG A 195 3.00 10.77 13.28
C ARG A 195 2.22 11.93 12.65
N TYR A 196 0.92 11.74 12.47
CA TYR A 196 0.04 12.70 11.78
C TYR A 196 0.03 14.12 12.36
N GLU A 197 0.21 14.30 13.67
CA GLU A 197 0.24 15.63 14.28
C GLU A 197 1.50 16.42 13.87
N GLN A 198 2.63 15.74 13.69
CA GLN A 198 3.87 16.37 13.24
C GLN A 198 3.79 16.69 11.74
N ALA A 199 3.20 15.81 10.94
CA ALA A 199 2.94 16.05 9.52
C ALA A 199 2.00 17.26 9.30
N GLU A 200 0.93 17.37 10.11
CA GLU A 200 0.02 18.54 10.07
C GLU A 200 0.72 19.84 10.42
N LYS A 201 1.58 19.81 11.45
CA LYS A 201 2.36 20.97 11.86
C LYS A 201 3.29 21.42 10.73
N LEU A 202 4.00 20.48 10.10
CA LEU A 202 4.88 20.76 8.96
C LEU A 202 4.09 21.41 7.82
N LEU A 203 2.94 20.86 7.43
CA LEU A 203 2.08 21.45 6.39
C LEU A 203 1.60 22.86 6.75
N SER A 204 1.17 23.07 8.00
CA SER A 204 0.72 24.37 8.49
C SER A 204 1.81 25.45 8.43
N GLU A 205 3.09 25.04 8.53
CA GLU A 205 4.25 25.92 8.36
C GLU A 205 4.60 26.15 6.88
N LEU A 206 4.44 25.14 6.02
CA LEU A 206 4.76 25.21 4.58
C LEU A 206 3.74 26.03 3.77
N GLU A 207 2.45 25.84 4.00
CA GLU A 207 1.37 26.46 3.22
C GLU A 207 1.43 27.99 3.12
N PRO A 208 1.63 28.77 4.20
CA PRO A 208 1.72 30.23 4.10
C PRO A 208 3.00 30.71 3.41
N ASN A 209 4.05 29.88 3.40
CA ASN A 209 5.37 30.16 2.85
C ASN A 209 5.52 29.74 1.38
N THR A 210 4.55 29.00 0.85
CA THR A 210 4.50 28.57 -0.55
C THR A 210 3.27 29.16 -1.26
N PRO A 211 3.14 30.50 -1.39
CA PRO A 211 2.02 31.10 -2.10
C PRO A 211 2.05 30.75 -3.59
N GLN A 212 0.89 30.75 -4.26
CA GLN A 212 0.77 30.44 -5.70
C GLN A 212 1.70 31.28 -6.59
N TRP A 213 1.91 32.54 -6.22
CA TRP A 213 2.76 33.48 -6.94
C TRP A 213 4.00 33.79 -6.12
N VAL A 214 5.17 33.75 -6.76
CA VAL A 214 6.45 34.10 -6.13
C VAL A 214 6.40 35.58 -5.71
N ARG A 215 6.46 35.82 -4.39
CA ARG A 215 6.44 37.17 -3.82
C ARG A 215 7.67 37.96 -4.29
N LEU A 216 7.47 39.21 -4.68
CA LEU A 216 8.55 40.11 -5.11
C LEU A 216 9.37 39.59 -6.31
N SER A 217 8.78 38.72 -7.15
CA SER A 217 9.41 38.27 -8.39
C SER A 217 9.57 39.42 -9.38
N ALA A 218 10.68 39.41 -10.12
CA ALA A 218 10.94 40.39 -11.18
C ALA A 218 9.95 40.28 -12.36
N ALA A 219 9.36 39.08 -12.55
CA ALA A 219 8.33 38.81 -13.54
C ALA A 219 6.96 38.70 -12.85
N PRO A 220 6.01 39.63 -13.10
CA PRO A 220 4.66 39.54 -12.55
C PRO A 220 3.99 38.21 -12.93
N GLY A 221 3.38 37.55 -11.95
CA GLY A 221 2.70 36.28 -12.17
C GLY A 221 3.62 35.06 -12.29
N LEU A 222 4.88 35.16 -11.86
CA LEU A 222 5.75 33.98 -11.75
C LEU A 222 5.11 32.97 -10.78
N VAL A 223 4.75 31.80 -11.30
CA VAL A 223 4.17 30.70 -10.52
C VAL A 223 5.23 30.14 -9.59
N ASN A 224 4.85 29.89 -8.35
CA ASN A 224 5.68 29.17 -7.41
C ASN A 224 5.60 27.65 -7.71
N PRO A 225 6.69 26.99 -8.11
CA PRO A 225 6.66 25.55 -8.38
C PRO A 225 6.26 24.73 -7.14
N ASP A 226 6.63 25.19 -5.94
CA ASP A 226 6.35 24.48 -4.68
C ASP A 226 4.87 24.54 -4.26
N TYR A 227 4.09 25.47 -4.83
CA TYR A 227 2.67 25.61 -4.49
C TYR A 227 1.88 24.34 -4.81
N ALA A 228 2.13 23.75 -5.99
CA ALA A 228 1.43 22.54 -6.39
C ALA A 228 1.81 21.36 -5.49
N THR A 229 3.10 21.21 -5.18
CA THR A 229 3.63 20.18 -4.28
C THR A 229 3.00 20.26 -2.89
N VAL A 230 3.02 21.43 -2.24
CA VAL A 230 2.46 21.58 -0.89
C VAL A 230 0.93 21.38 -0.88
N LYS A 231 0.23 21.80 -1.94
CA LYS A 231 -1.22 21.53 -2.07
C LYS A 231 -1.53 20.06 -2.30
N LYS A 232 -0.70 19.35 -3.07
CA LYS A 232 -0.77 17.89 -3.21
C LYS A 232 -0.56 17.20 -1.86
N MET A 233 0.49 17.56 -1.12
CA MET A 233 0.77 17.00 0.21
C MET A 233 -0.39 17.24 1.18
N ARG A 234 -1.03 18.42 1.16
CA ARG A 234 -2.23 18.71 1.95
C ARG A 234 -3.40 17.77 1.61
N ALA A 235 -3.61 17.50 0.34
CA ALA A 235 -4.67 16.61 -0.12
C ALA A 235 -4.38 15.15 0.25
N GLN A 236 -3.14 14.70 0.07
CA GLN A 236 -2.65 13.40 0.49
C GLN A 236 -2.70 13.22 2.01
N TYR A 237 -2.37 14.24 2.81
CA TYR A 237 -2.56 14.20 4.27
C TYR A 237 -4.03 13.92 4.61
N THR A 238 -4.96 14.63 3.96
CA THR A 238 -6.40 14.48 4.18
C THR A 238 -6.88 13.06 3.81
N LEU A 239 -6.35 12.53 2.71
CA LEU A 239 -6.59 11.16 2.23
C LEU A 239 -6.05 10.11 3.21
N TYR A 240 -4.76 10.17 3.54
CA TYR A 240 -4.05 9.20 4.39
C TYR A 240 -4.47 9.28 5.87
N SER A 241 -5.00 10.40 6.33
CA SER A 241 -5.57 10.53 7.68
C SER A 241 -7.03 10.07 7.81
N GLY A 242 -7.61 9.52 6.72
CA GLY A 242 -8.90 8.83 6.72
C GLY A 242 -10.06 9.59 6.07
N ASN A 243 -9.91 10.89 5.77
CA ASN A 243 -10.96 11.64 5.05
C ASN A 243 -10.79 11.52 3.53
N VAL A 244 -10.95 10.29 3.04
CA VAL A 244 -10.64 9.91 1.66
C VAL A 244 -11.47 10.68 0.62
N THR A 245 -12.73 11.00 0.95
CA THR A 245 -13.62 11.74 0.05
C THR A 245 -13.17 13.20 -0.12
N LEU A 246 -12.81 13.88 0.98
CA LEU A 246 -12.31 15.25 0.90
C LEU A 246 -10.93 15.31 0.23
N GLY A 247 -10.04 14.37 0.55
CA GLY A 247 -8.73 14.26 -0.07
C GLY A 247 -8.82 14.10 -1.59
N GLN A 248 -9.68 13.20 -2.08
CA GLN A 248 -9.95 13.06 -3.52
C GLN A 248 -10.47 14.36 -4.14
N GLN A 249 -11.46 15.01 -3.52
CA GLN A 249 -12.01 16.27 -4.04
C GLN A 249 -10.95 17.37 -4.15
N GLN A 250 -10.03 17.44 -3.19
CA GLN A 250 -8.91 18.37 -3.23
C GLN A 250 -7.96 18.04 -4.39
N ILE A 251 -7.61 16.77 -4.61
CA ILE A 251 -6.77 16.33 -5.74
C ILE A 251 -7.47 16.61 -7.08
N ASP A 252 -8.76 16.27 -7.21
CA ASP A 252 -9.56 16.52 -8.41
C ASP A 252 -9.60 18.02 -8.77
N SER A 253 -9.68 18.89 -7.76
CA SER A 253 -9.62 20.34 -7.97
C SER A 253 -8.24 20.82 -8.45
N LEU A 254 -7.16 20.18 -8.00
CA LEU A 254 -5.81 20.48 -8.47
C LEU A 254 -5.62 20.01 -9.91
N VAL A 255 -6.05 18.78 -10.24
CA VAL A 255 -6.05 18.26 -11.62
C VAL A 255 -6.89 19.13 -12.54
N HIS A 256 -8.06 19.58 -12.11
CA HIS A 256 -8.89 20.48 -12.91
C HIS A 256 -8.17 21.80 -13.24
N SER A 257 -7.36 22.31 -12.31
CA SER A 257 -6.60 23.55 -12.48
C SER A 257 -5.33 23.35 -13.31
N ALA A 258 -4.75 22.14 -13.28
CA ALA A 258 -3.53 21.78 -13.99
C ALA A 258 -3.67 20.38 -14.64
N PRO A 259 -4.52 20.24 -15.69
CA PRO A 259 -4.89 18.94 -16.25
C PRO A 259 -3.77 18.23 -17.01
N MET A 260 -2.63 18.91 -17.18
CA MET A 260 -1.42 18.41 -17.83
C MET A 260 -0.27 18.24 -16.82
N ASN A 261 -0.55 18.12 -15.53
CA ASN A 261 0.49 17.83 -14.53
C ASN A 261 0.52 16.32 -14.25
N ASP A 262 1.64 15.66 -14.62
CA ASP A 262 1.79 14.20 -14.52
C ASP A 262 1.66 13.70 -13.07
N ASP A 263 2.36 14.34 -12.13
CA ASP A 263 2.34 14.03 -10.68
C ASP A 263 0.93 14.17 -10.08
N LEU A 264 0.14 15.15 -10.52
CA LEU A 264 -1.25 15.28 -10.08
C LEU A 264 -2.16 14.20 -10.67
N LEU A 265 -1.93 13.78 -11.93
CA LEU A 265 -2.72 12.71 -12.56
C LEU A 265 -2.41 11.34 -11.94
N THR A 266 -1.15 11.03 -11.65
CA THR A 266 -0.78 9.79 -10.93
C THR A 266 -1.31 9.80 -9.50
N THR A 267 -1.22 10.94 -8.80
CA THR A 267 -1.79 11.11 -7.46
C THR A 267 -3.31 10.94 -7.45
N GLN A 268 -4.01 11.44 -8.47
CA GLN A 268 -5.47 11.23 -8.62
C GLN A 268 -5.80 9.75 -8.80
N ALA A 269 -5.05 9.04 -9.64
CA ALA A 269 -5.23 7.63 -9.87
C ALA A 269 -4.99 6.80 -8.59
N GLN A 270 -3.94 7.15 -7.83
CA GLN A 270 -3.66 6.54 -6.52
C GLN A 270 -4.79 6.78 -5.52
N ALA A 271 -5.36 8.00 -5.49
CA ALA A 271 -6.48 8.33 -4.61
C ALA A 271 -7.75 7.51 -4.93
N TYR A 272 -7.98 7.16 -6.20
CA TYR A 272 -9.05 6.22 -6.56
C TYR A 272 -8.76 4.79 -6.05
N LEU A 273 -7.51 4.31 -6.07
CA LEU A 273 -7.18 3.00 -5.47
C LEU A 273 -7.44 2.97 -3.98
N LEU A 274 -7.03 4.01 -3.25
CA LEU A 274 -7.24 4.13 -1.79
C LEU A 274 -8.72 4.24 -1.38
N ARG A 275 -9.61 4.46 -2.35
CA ARG A 275 -11.07 4.51 -2.17
C ARG A 275 -11.78 3.24 -2.61
N ASP A 276 -11.04 2.17 -2.93
CA ASP A 276 -11.57 0.92 -3.47
C ASP A 276 -12.26 1.10 -4.84
N LEU A 277 -11.73 1.98 -5.68
CA LEU A 277 -12.22 2.25 -7.04
C LEU A 277 -11.17 1.86 -8.11
N PRO A 278 -10.76 0.59 -8.20
CA PRO A 278 -9.66 0.16 -9.06
C PRO A 278 -9.96 0.32 -10.56
N THR A 279 -11.23 0.27 -10.99
CA THR A 279 -11.58 0.54 -12.39
C THR A 279 -11.34 2.00 -12.74
N HIS A 280 -11.72 2.93 -11.86
CA HIS A 280 -11.46 4.36 -12.05
C HIS A 280 -9.97 4.69 -11.99
N ALA A 281 -9.24 4.09 -11.05
CA ALA A 281 -7.79 4.23 -10.97
C ALA A 281 -7.08 3.77 -12.25
N ALA A 282 -7.43 2.58 -12.77
CA ALA A 282 -6.83 2.06 -14.01
C ALA A 282 -7.11 2.98 -15.22
N GLN A 283 -8.28 3.63 -15.25
CA GLN A 283 -8.60 4.63 -16.28
C GLN A 283 -7.75 5.90 -16.10
N ALA A 284 -7.63 6.41 -14.89
CA ALA A 284 -6.81 7.59 -14.58
C ALA A 284 -5.32 7.36 -14.91
N TYR A 285 -4.75 6.20 -14.57
CA TYR A 285 -3.38 5.86 -14.96
C TYR A 285 -3.20 5.75 -16.48
N ARG A 286 -4.20 5.25 -17.22
CA ARG A 286 -4.16 5.26 -18.69
C ARG A 286 -4.19 6.68 -19.27
N ILE A 287 -4.90 7.61 -18.63
CA ILE A 287 -4.89 9.03 -19.01
C ILE A 287 -3.49 9.62 -18.77
N ALA A 288 -2.89 9.37 -17.59
CA ALA A 288 -1.52 9.78 -17.29
C ALA A 288 -0.53 9.23 -18.34
N LEU A 289 -0.63 7.95 -18.68
CA LEU A 289 0.23 7.32 -19.71
C LEU A 289 -0.02 7.83 -21.14
N ASN A 290 -1.19 8.38 -21.45
CA ASN A 290 -1.38 9.05 -22.74
C ASN A 290 -0.62 10.38 -22.82
N GLN A 291 -0.40 11.02 -21.68
CA GLN A 291 0.34 12.26 -21.58
C GLN A 291 1.85 12.02 -21.46
N THR A 292 2.24 11.07 -20.60
CA THR A 292 3.63 10.72 -20.29
C THR A 292 3.83 9.21 -20.50
N PRO A 293 3.98 8.72 -21.75
CA PRO A 293 3.96 7.29 -22.07
C PRO A 293 5.07 6.45 -21.42
N ASP A 294 6.16 7.10 -21.04
CA ASP A 294 7.33 6.53 -20.40
C ASP A 294 7.32 6.65 -18.88
N SER A 295 6.30 7.28 -18.27
CA SER A 295 6.18 7.40 -16.81
C SER A 295 6.17 6.03 -16.12
N LEU A 296 7.25 5.73 -15.39
CA LEU A 296 7.40 4.50 -14.62
C LEU A 296 6.36 4.41 -13.50
N GLU A 297 6.09 5.53 -12.82
CA GLU A 297 5.09 5.62 -11.76
C GLU A 297 3.69 5.32 -12.30
N ALA A 298 3.27 5.96 -13.39
CA ALA A 298 1.95 5.72 -13.98
C ALA A 298 1.81 4.27 -14.48
N ARG A 299 2.89 3.68 -15.01
CA ARG A 299 2.89 2.30 -15.48
C ARG A 299 2.81 1.30 -14.32
N ALA A 300 3.61 1.48 -13.27
CA ALA A 300 3.55 0.66 -12.07
C ALA A 300 2.18 0.77 -11.39
N GLY A 301 1.63 1.99 -11.27
CA GLY A 301 0.28 2.24 -10.76
C GLY A 301 -0.83 1.60 -11.59
N LEU A 302 -0.71 1.59 -12.93
CA LEU A 302 -1.63 0.81 -13.79
C LEU A 302 -1.52 -0.69 -13.52
N GLY A 303 -0.31 -1.18 -13.23
CA GLY A 303 -0.08 -2.56 -12.78
C GLY A 303 -0.85 -2.86 -11.49
N GLU A 304 -0.69 -2.02 -10.48
CA GLU A 304 -1.39 -2.13 -9.18
C GLU A 304 -2.91 -2.09 -9.34
N ALA A 305 -3.42 -1.11 -10.09
CA ALA A 305 -4.85 -1.00 -10.37
C ALA A 305 -5.38 -2.21 -11.15
N SER A 306 -4.55 -2.84 -11.98
CA SER A 306 -4.89 -4.06 -12.70
C SER A 306 -4.90 -5.28 -11.78
N LEU A 307 -3.98 -5.39 -10.81
CA LEU A 307 -4.02 -6.42 -9.77
C LEU A 307 -5.28 -6.30 -8.91
N ALA A 308 -5.58 -5.11 -8.38
CA ALA A 308 -6.77 -4.85 -7.57
C ALA A 308 -8.07 -5.19 -8.32
N ARG A 309 -8.08 -4.92 -9.63
CA ARG A 309 -9.16 -5.26 -10.58
C ARG A 309 -9.13 -6.72 -11.03
N ARG A 310 -8.16 -7.54 -10.63
CA ARG A 310 -7.97 -8.94 -11.10
C ARG A 310 -7.83 -9.07 -12.62
N ASP A 311 -7.26 -8.06 -13.27
CA ASP A 311 -6.76 -8.13 -14.64
C ASP A 311 -5.31 -8.59 -14.62
N PHE A 312 -5.13 -9.86 -14.25
CA PHE A 312 -3.82 -10.47 -14.05
C PHE A 312 -3.00 -10.53 -15.34
N ALA A 313 -3.63 -10.59 -16.52
CA ALA A 313 -2.94 -10.60 -17.80
C ALA A 313 -2.23 -9.27 -18.09
N LEU A 314 -2.94 -8.14 -17.91
CA LEU A 314 -2.33 -6.82 -18.05
C LEU A 314 -1.26 -6.60 -16.98
N SER A 315 -1.55 -6.95 -15.73
CA SER A 315 -0.59 -6.83 -14.65
C SER A 315 0.69 -7.63 -14.91
N GLN A 316 0.58 -8.87 -15.40
CA GLN A 316 1.76 -9.69 -15.72
C GLN A 316 2.59 -9.05 -16.83
N THR A 317 1.94 -8.48 -17.85
CA THR A 317 2.62 -7.79 -18.95
C THR A 317 3.42 -6.60 -18.41
N ILE A 318 2.84 -5.81 -17.50
CA ILE A 318 3.52 -4.68 -16.86
C ILE A 318 4.66 -5.17 -15.95
N TYR A 319 4.44 -6.23 -15.18
CA TYR A 319 5.48 -6.85 -14.36
C TYR A 319 6.70 -7.25 -15.19
N GLN A 320 6.50 -7.94 -16.32
CA GLN A 320 7.60 -8.33 -17.22
C GLN A 320 8.40 -7.14 -17.78
N GLN A 321 7.80 -5.95 -17.85
CA GLN A 321 8.46 -4.74 -18.32
C GLN A 321 9.25 -4.03 -17.21
N LEU A 322 8.81 -4.18 -15.95
CA LEU A 322 9.31 -3.37 -14.83
C LEU A 322 10.10 -4.19 -13.79
N SER A 323 10.06 -5.52 -13.83
CA SER A 323 10.65 -6.37 -12.79
C SER A 323 12.18 -6.36 -12.72
N HIS A 324 12.86 -5.73 -13.68
CA HIS A 324 14.32 -5.68 -13.76
C HIS A 324 14.82 -4.31 -14.24
N GLY A 325 15.84 -3.77 -13.58
CA GLY A 325 16.52 -2.53 -13.98
C GLY A 325 15.83 -1.24 -13.49
N PHE A 326 14.88 -1.36 -12.56
CA PHE A 326 14.10 -0.26 -11.99
C PHE A 326 13.95 -0.38 -10.47
N GLU A 327 14.84 -1.14 -9.82
CA GLU A 327 14.79 -1.45 -8.38
C GLU A 327 14.97 -0.20 -7.49
N ASP A 328 15.47 0.89 -8.06
CA ASP A 328 15.61 2.20 -7.43
C ASP A 328 14.30 3.02 -7.42
N ASN A 329 13.30 2.65 -8.23
CA ASN A 329 12.02 3.34 -8.29
C ASN A 329 11.02 2.74 -7.28
N HIS A 330 10.57 3.55 -6.32
CA HIS A 330 9.69 3.08 -5.25
C HIS A 330 8.34 2.52 -5.74
N SER A 331 7.68 3.21 -6.68
CA SER A 331 6.39 2.76 -7.22
C SER A 331 6.52 1.43 -7.97
N VAL A 332 7.63 1.24 -8.70
CA VAL A 332 7.95 -0.03 -9.36
C VAL A 332 8.19 -1.13 -8.33
N THR A 333 9.04 -0.89 -7.33
CA THR A 333 9.33 -1.88 -6.29
C THR A 333 8.07 -2.27 -5.53
N GLN A 334 7.21 -1.31 -5.17
CA GLN A 334 5.93 -1.60 -4.53
C GLN A 334 5.05 -2.53 -5.38
N PHE A 335 4.90 -2.22 -6.68
CA PHE A 335 4.14 -3.05 -7.61
C PHE A 335 4.74 -4.43 -7.82
N VAL A 336 6.06 -4.52 -8.00
CA VAL A 336 6.78 -5.78 -8.17
C VAL A 336 6.60 -6.66 -6.92
N ASP A 337 6.73 -6.07 -5.73
CA ASP A 337 6.52 -6.78 -4.46
C ASP A 337 5.07 -7.29 -4.34
N ASN A 338 4.08 -6.46 -4.68
CA ASN A 338 2.67 -6.86 -4.62
C ASN A 338 2.34 -7.95 -5.64
N TYR A 339 2.81 -7.80 -6.87
CA TYR A 339 2.66 -8.81 -7.91
C TYR A 339 3.28 -10.15 -7.50
N GLN A 340 4.50 -10.14 -6.98
CA GLN A 340 5.21 -11.35 -6.53
C GLN A 340 4.48 -12.01 -5.36
N HIS A 341 3.97 -11.21 -4.42
CA HIS A 341 3.16 -11.71 -3.33
C HIS A 341 1.89 -12.41 -3.83
N GLU A 342 1.17 -11.82 -4.78
CA GLU A 342 0.02 -12.44 -5.43
C GLU A 342 0.38 -13.75 -6.18
N GLN A 343 1.66 -14.01 -6.45
CA GLN A 343 2.09 -15.31 -6.99
C GLN A 343 2.36 -16.38 -5.93
N LEU A 344 2.34 -16.03 -4.64
CA LEU A 344 2.64 -16.98 -3.56
C LEU A 344 1.42 -17.85 -3.21
N PRO A 345 1.66 -19.11 -2.78
CA PRO A 345 0.67 -19.86 -2.01
C PRO A 345 0.39 -19.12 -0.69
N TYR A 346 -0.81 -19.24 -0.15
CA TYR A 346 -1.15 -18.61 1.12
C TYR A 346 -2.08 -19.49 1.96
N PHE A 347 -2.03 -19.27 3.27
CA PHE A 347 -2.81 -19.96 4.28
C PHE A 347 -3.70 -18.95 5.00
N THR A 348 -4.97 -19.28 5.16
CA THR A 348 -5.90 -18.53 6.02
C THR A 348 -6.49 -19.47 7.07
N SER A 349 -6.73 -18.94 8.27
CA SER A 349 -7.33 -19.70 9.36
C SER A 349 -8.16 -18.80 10.26
N ASP A 350 -9.41 -19.20 10.45
CA ASP A 350 -10.36 -18.56 11.34
C ASP A 350 -10.71 -19.53 12.46
N ALA A 351 -10.45 -19.12 13.69
CA ALA A 351 -10.86 -19.82 14.89
C ALA A 351 -11.89 -18.97 15.62
N SER A 352 -12.99 -19.57 16.05
CA SER A 352 -13.96 -18.90 16.90
C SER A 352 -14.50 -19.86 17.94
N GLY A 353 -14.95 -19.33 19.06
CA GLY A 353 -15.65 -20.12 20.05
C GLY A 353 -16.41 -19.25 21.02
N GLY A 354 -17.21 -19.88 21.85
CA GLY A 354 -17.88 -19.19 22.92
C GLY A 354 -18.35 -20.11 24.01
N ARG A 355 -18.67 -19.47 25.13
CA ARG A 355 -19.17 -20.13 26.34
C ARG A 355 -20.32 -19.32 26.89
N GLY A 356 -21.42 -19.98 27.20
CA GLY A 356 -22.62 -19.34 27.71
C GLY A 356 -23.58 -20.35 28.31
N ASN A 357 -24.79 -19.90 28.63
CA ASN A 357 -25.86 -20.71 29.21
C ASN A 357 -27.00 -20.93 28.19
N GLY A 358 -26.66 -21.33 26.96
CA GLY A 358 -27.48 -21.07 25.80
C GLY A 358 -28.25 -22.26 25.21
N THR A 359 -29.48 -21.97 24.76
CA THR A 359 -30.36 -22.80 23.92
C THR A 359 -29.65 -23.30 22.66
N LEU A 360 -28.65 -22.55 22.15
CA LEU A 360 -27.82 -22.92 20.99
C LEU A 360 -26.67 -23.89 21.35
N SER A 361 -25.92 -23.63 22.44
CA SER A 361 -24.79 -24.43 22.94
C SER A 361 -24.20 -23.79 24.21
N ASP A 362 -23.81 -24.60 25.20
CA ASP A 362 -23.14 -24.13 26.44
C ASP A 362 -21.69 -23.75 26.20
N TYR A 363 -21.02 -24.45 25.29
CA TYR A 363 -19.64 -24.22 24.90
C TYR A 363 -19.40 -24.77 23.52
N ASP A 364 -18.84 -23.95 22.63
CA ASP A 364 -18.42 -24.42 21.31
C ASP A 364 -17.16 -23.71 20.85
N TRP A 365 -16.48 -24.37 19.92
CA TRP A 365 -15.39 -23.79 19.15
C TRP A 365 -15.38 -24.40 17.74
N GLN A 366 -14.81 -23.65 16.81
CA GLN A 366 -14.57 -24.06 15.44
C GLN A 366 -13.26 -23.47 14.94
N LEU A 367 -12.68 -24.18 13.99
CA LEU A 367 -11.48 -23.83 13.25
C LEU A 367 -11.79 -24.11 11.77
N ASP A 368 -11.71 -23.08 10.95
CA ASP A 368 -11.89 -23.13 9.50
C ASP A 368 -10.57 -22.69 8.87
N SER A 369 -9.99 -23.50 8.00
CA SER A 369 -8.64 -23.26 7.46
C SER A 369 -8.55 -23.59 6.00
N HIS A 370 -7.98 -22.68 5.22
CA HIS A 370 -7.76 -22.84 3.79
C HIS A 370 -6.27 -22.72 3.46
N LEU A 371 -5.82 -23.60 2.57
CA LEU A 371 -4.49 -23.56 1.98
C LEU A 371 -4.64 -23.43 0.46
N TYR A 372 -4.21 -22.30 -0.10
CA TYR A 372 -4.26 -22.02 -1.52
C TYR A 372 -2.89 -22.22 -2.17
N SER A 373 -2.90 -22.79 -3.38
CA SER A 373 -1.70 -22.87 -4.23
C SER A 373 -1.31 -21.49 -4.76
N ALA A 374 -0.12 -21.38 -5.34
CA ALA A 374 0.20 -20.30 -6.28
C ALA A 374 -0.80 -20.30 -7.46
N PRO A 375 -0.99 -19.15 -8.15
CA PRO A 375 -1.82 -19.08 -9.35
C PRO A 375 -1.35 -20.03 -10.47
N ILE A 376 -2.31 -20.66 -11.13
CA ILE A 376 -2.16 -21.52 -12.31
C ILE A 376 -2.86 -20.82 -13.46
N GLN A 377 -2.13 -20.58 -14.55
CA GLN A 377 -2.67 -19.80 -15.68
C GLN A 377 -3.35 -18.50 -15.22
N GLN A 378 -2.66 -17.76 -14.34
CA GLN A 378 -3.03 -16.44 -13.80
C GLN A 378 -4.29 -16.39 -12.92
N ASN A 379 -5.38 -17.04 -13.33
CA ASN A 379 -6.71 -16.85 -12.76
C ASN A 379 -7.17 -18.00 -11.86
N TRP A 380 -6.50 -19.14 -11.87
CA TRP A 380 -6.92 -20.33 -11.13
C TRP A 380 -6.02 -20.62 -9.95
N ARG A 381 -6.59 -21.05 -8.84
CA ARG A 381 -5.86 -21.65 -7.72
C ARG A 381 -6.51 -22.98 -7.34
N LEU A 382 -5.69 -23.91 -6.88
CA LEU A 382 -6.16 -25.08 -6.15
C LEU A 382 -6.20 -24.72 -4.67
N PHE A 383 -7.17 -25.27 -3.93
CA PHE A 383 -7.17 -25.13 -2.49
C PHE A 383 -7.50 -26.43 -1.77
N ALA A 384 -7.01 -26.54 -0.54
CA ALA A 384 -7.46 -27.50 0.46
C ALA A 384 -8.16 -26.74 1.59
N HIS A 385 -9.26 -27.28 2.09
CA HIS A 385 -10.06 -26.69 3.14
C HIS A 385 -10.27 -27.72 4.26
N GLN A 386 -10.01 -27.31 5.50
CA GLN A 386 -10.30 -28.10 6.69
C GLN A 386 -11.16 -27.30 7.66
N PHE A 387 -12.32 -27.86 7.98
CA PHE A 387 -13.17 -27.40 9.07
C PHE A 387 -13.14 -28.42 10.20
N THR A 388 -12.91 -27.95 11.42
CA THR A 388 -13.05 -28.73 12.64
C THR A 388 -13.82 -27.92 13.66
N GLY A 389 -14.89 -28.46 14.21
CA GLY A 389 -15.65 -27.79 15.26
C GLY A 389 -16.25 -28.77 16.27
N ARG A 390 -16.52 -28.26 17.46
CA ARG A 390 -17.10 -29.01 18.57
C ARG A 390 -18.05 -28.11 19.34
N GLY A 391 -19.23 -28.63 19.65
CA GLY A 391 -20.20 -27.98 20.54
C GLY A 391 -20.61 -28.88 21.69
N LYS A 392 -20.91 -28.30 22.86
CA LYS A 392 -21.48 -28.99 24.02
C LYS A 392 -22.98 -28.72 24.04
N THR A 393 -23.74 -29.79 23.84
CA THR A 393 -25.20 -29.82 23.93
C THR A 393 -25.62 -30.49 25.23
N GLU A 394 -26.92 -30.44 25.54
CA GLU A 394 -27.51 -31.18 26.66
C GLU A 394 -27.33 -32.71 26.47
N GLU A 395 -27.44 -33.18 25.23
CA GLU A 395 -27.40 -34.59 24.85
C GLU A 395 -25.99 -35.15 24.68
N GLY A 396 -25.03 -34.30 24.30
CA GLY A 396 -23.73 -34.77 23.82
C GLY A 396 -22.67 -33.68 23.72
N THR A 397 -21.56 -34.03 23.08
CA THR A 397 -20.48 -33.09 22.74
C THR A 397 -19.98 -33.40 21.34
N PRO A 398 -20.80 -33.20 20.30
CA PRO A 398 -20.49 -33.62 18.93
C PRO A 398 -19.21 -32.96 18.43
N LEU A 399 -18.41 -33.75 17.69
CA LEU A 399 -17.25 -33.29 16.93
C LEU A 399 -17.57 -33.41 15.45
N ARG A 400 -17.34 -32.33 14.70
CA ARG A 400 -17.46 -32.30 13.25
C ARG A 400 -16.10 -32.00 12.65
N VAL A 401 -15.69 -32.83 11.70
CA VAL A 401 -14.51 -32.60 10.86
C VAL A 401 -14.95 -32.72 9.41
N ARG A 402 -14.67 -31.70 8.59
CA ARG A 402 -14.92 -31.69 7.15
C ARG A 402 -13.63 -31.34 6.43
N ASN A 403 -13.23 -32.17 5.48
CA ASN A 403 -12.07 -31.93 4.64
C ASN A 403 -12.56 -31.75 3.21
N GLY A 404 -12.09 -30.70 2.55
CA GLY A 404 -12.44 -30.34 1.19
C GLY A 404 -11.22 -30.02 0.35
N ALA A 405 -11.40 -30.13 -0.95
CA ALA A 405 -10.45 -29.61 -1.93
C ALA A 405 -11.22 -29.05 -3.12
N GLY A 406 -10.68 -28.02 -3.75
CA GLY A 406 -11.40 -27.29 -4.77
C GLY A 406 -10.53 -26.43 -5.67
N ILE A 407 -11.24 -25.72 -6.53
CA ILE A 407 -10.71 -24.72 -7.45
C ILE A 407 -11.29 -23.35 -7.11
N ASP A 408 -10.44 -22.35 -7.10
CA ASP A 408 -10.78 -20.94 -6.98
C ASP A 408 -10.41 -20.24 -8.29
N PHE A 409 -11.34 -19.48 -8.85
CA PHE A 409 -11.17 -18.72 -10.08
C PHE A 409 -11.44 -17.25 -9.81
N ARG A 410 -10.51 -16.41 -10.26
CA ARG A 410 -10.59 -14.96 -10.11
C ARG A 410 -10.33 -14.27 -11.43
N ALA A 411 -11.24 -13.40 -11.81
CA ALA A 411 -11.13 -12.52 -12.97
C ALA A 411 -11.75 -11.16 -12.62
N THR A 412 -11.70 -10.24 -13.58
CA THR A 412 -12.15 -8.86 -13.34
C THR A 412 -13.56 -8.76 -12.77
N GLN A 413 -14.53 -9.41 -13.42
CA GLN A 413 -15.94 -9.33 -13.05
C GLN A 413 -16.45 -10.61 -12.39
N TRP A 414 -15.63 -11.65 -12.27
CA TRP A 414 -16.10 -12.98 -11.86
C TRP A 414 -15.15 -13.57 -10.82
N LEU A 415 -15.73 -13.97 -9.69
CA LEU A 415 -15.08 -14.83 -8.71
C LEU A 415 -15.90 -16.12 -8.63
N SER A 416 -15.25 -17.26 -8.54
CA SER A 416 -15.96 -18.50 -8.28
C SER A 416 -15.11 -19.52 -7.55
N ALA A 417 -15.71 -20.21 -6.59
CA ALA A 417 -15.13 -21.36 -5.93
C ALA A 417 -15.99 -22.60 -6.15
N LEU A 418 -15.34 -23.74 -6.33
CA LEU A 418 -16.00 -25.05 -6.37
C LEU A 418 -15.19 -26.03 -5.52
N GLU A 419 -15.86 -26.65 -4.56
CA GLU A 419 -15.29 -27.58 -3.59
C GLU A 419 -16.02 -28.92 -3.64
N ILE A 420 -15.25 -30.01 -3.55
CA ILE A 420 -15.77 -31.31 -3.14
C ILE A 420 -15.25 -31.57 -1.72
N ASN A 421 -16.15 -31.97 -0.83
CA ASN A 421 -15.80 -32.21 0.57
C ASN A 421 -16.38 -33.51 1.12
N ARG A 422 -15.81 -33.94 2.25
CA ARG A 422 -16.27 -35.10 3.02
C ARG A 422 -16.23 -34.77 4.50
N SER A 423 -17.36 -34.94 5.17
CA SER A 423 -17.39 -34.96 6.64
C SER A 423 -17.08 -36.35 7.19
N ASN A 424 -16.49 -36.39 8.38
CA ASN A 424 -16.20 -37.61 9.14
C ASN A 424 -17.21 -37.80 10.28
N GLY A 425 -17.33 -39.04 10.80
CA GLY A 425 -18.21 -39.39 11.92
C GLY A 425 -19.42 -40.23 11.50
N SER A 426 -20.37 -40.41 12.42
CA SER A 426 -21.59 -41.21 12.22
C SER A 426 -22.50 -40.65 11.12
N SER A 427 -22.48 -39.33 10.91
CA SER A 427 -23.27 -38.61 9.90
C SER A 427 -22.41 -38.18 8.71
N ALA A 428 -21.39 -38.95 8.36
CA ALA A 428 -20.44 -38.63 7.30
C ALA A 428 -21.13 -38.48 5.92
N LYS A 429 -20.99 -37.32 5.30
CA LYS A 429 -21.61 -36.93 4.03
C LYS A 429 -20.55 -36.42 3.06
N THR A 430 -20.65 -36.82 1.80
CA THR A 430 -19.87 -36.21 0.72
C THR A 430 -20.67 -35.03 0.22
N GLY A 431 -20.03 -33.87 0.18
CA GLY A 431 -20.66 -32.63 -0.22
C GLY A 431 -20.00 -31.97 -1.42
N VAL A 432 -20.74 -31.03 -1.99
CA VAL A 432 -20.28 -30.09 -2.98
C VAL A 432 -20.69 -28.71 -2.49
N ALA A 433 -19.73 -27.79 -2.48
CA ALA A 433 -19.96 -26.39 -2.19
C ALA A 433 -19.50 -25.54 -3.36
N THR A 434 -20.24 -24.49 -3.67
CA THR A 434 -19.88 -23.53 -4.72
C THR A 434 -20.30 -22.13 -4.34
N GLN A 435 -19.49 -21.16 -4.73
CA GLN A 435 -19.74 -19.73 -4.61
C GLN A 435 -19.48 -19.09 -5.98
N LEU A 436 -20.34 -18.17 -6.40
CA LEU A 436 -20.19 -17.38 -7.61
C LEU A 436 -20.48 -15.92 -7.29
N SER A 437 -19.54 -15.03 -7.62
CA SER A 437 -19.68 -13.59 -7.46
C SER A 437 -19.53 -12.88 -8.82
N TYR A 438 -20.46 -11.98 -9.12
CA TYR A 438 -20.42 -11.10 -10.29
C TYR A 438 -20.23 -9.64 -9.88
N LEU A 439 -19.17 -9.00 -10.39
CA LEU A 439 -18.75 -7.64 -10.07
C LEU A 439 -18.77 -6.77 -11.34
N PRO A 440 -19.94 -6.23 -11.75
CA PRO A 440 -20.05 -5.43 -12.98
C PRO A 440 -19.36 -4.06 -12.89
N SER A 441 -19.09 -3.57 -11.68
CA SER A 441 -18.38 -2.31 -11.44
C SER A 441 -17.72 -2.32 -10.05
N ASP A 442 -17.00 -1.25 -9.71
CA ASP A 442 -16.42 -1.05 -8.37
C ASP A 442 -17.48 -0.92 -7.25
N HIS A 443 -18.76 -0.75 -7.61
CA HIS A 443 -19.83 -0.42 -6.66
C HIS A 443 -20.80 -1.57 -6.38
N TRP A 444 -20.90 -2.55 -7.28
CA TRP A 444 -21.92 -3.59 -7.20
C TRP A 444 -21.26 -4.96 -7.23
N GLN A 445 -21.71 -5.83 -6.33
CA GLN A 445 -21.37 -7.24 -6.32
C GLN A 445 -22.63 -8.07 -6.08
N PHE A 446 -22.78 -9.14 -6.84
CA PHE A 446 -23.89 -10.10 -6.74
C PHE A 446 -23.32 -11.47 -6.42
N ASP A 447 -23.78 -12.08 -5.33
CA ASP A 447 -23.28 -13.36 -4.83
C ASP A 447 -24.37 -14.42 -4.87
N VAL A 448 -23.99 -15.63 -5.26
CA VAL A 448 -24.81 -16.83 -5.18
C VAL A 448 -23.96 -17.98 -4.65
N GLY A 449 -24.45 -18.66 -3.63
CA GLY A 449 -23.78 -19.80 -3.00
C GLY A 449 -24.68 -21.01 -2.87
N TYR A 450 -24.08 -22.20 -2.89
CA TYR A 450 -24.74 -23.47 -2.58
C TYR A 450 -23.80 -24.41 -1.86
N ASP A 451 -24.24 -25.00 -0.75
CA ASP A 451 -23.50 -26.04 -0.03
C ASP A 451 -24.50 -27.13 0.43
N ASN A 452 -24.37 -28.33 -0.11
CA ASN A 452 -25.29 -29.44 0.25
C ASN A 452 -24.95 -30.11 1.59
N ASN A 453 -23.91 -29.65 2.28
CA ASN A 453 -23.43 -30.15 3.57
C ASN A 453 -22.91 -28.99 4.42
N SER A 454 -23.73 -27.95 4.59
CA SER A 454 -23.34 -26.70 5.25
C SER A 454 -22.79 -26.94 6.66
N ASN A 455 -21.74 -26.19 7.01
CA ASN A 455 -21.20 -26.11 8.36
C ASN A 455 -22.00 -25.14 9.26
N GLU A 456 -22.87 -24.31 8.68
CA GLU A 456 -23.78 -23.39 9.39
C GLU A 456 -25.01 -24.13 9.92
N LEU A 457 -24.79 -25.15 10.74
CA LEU A 457 -25.84 -25.95 11.38
C LEU A 457 -25.71 -25.85 12.90
N ALA A 458 -26.83 -25.67 13.60
CA ALA A 458 -26.84 -25.69 15.06
C ALA A 458 -26.26 -27.01 15.58
N TRP A 459 -25.40 -26.93 16.61
CA TRP A 459 -24.76 -28.12 17.18
C TRP A 459 -25.76 -29.16 17.67
N LYS A 460 -26.91 -28.72 18.24
CA LYS A 460 -28.03 -29.59 18.62
C LYS A 460 -28.60 -30.37 17.42
N ALA A 461 -28.80 -29.71 16.27
CA ALA A 461 -29.28 -30.38 15.07
C ALA A 461 -28.25 -31.40 14.54
N TYR A 462 -26.96 -31.05 14.56
CA TYR A 462 -25.91 -31.95 14.11
C TYR A 462 -25.76 -33.20 15.01
N ASP A 463 -25.90 -33.04 16.33
CA ASP A 463 -25.88 -34.15 17.30
C ASP A 463 -26.99 -35.18 17.00
N ASN A 464 -28.16 -34.69 16.58
CA ASN A 464 -29.31 -35.51 16.17
C ASN A 464 -29.25 -36.03 14.72
N GLY A 465 -28.07 -35.99 14.10
CA GLY A 465 -27.85 -36.57 12.77
C GLY A 465 -28.50 -35.80 11.62
N ILE A 466 -28.90 -34.55 11.85
CA ILE A 466 -29.50 -33.69 10.83
C ILE A 466 -28.39 -33.11 9.94
N SER A 467 -28.66 -33.02 8.63
CA SER A 467 -27.79 -32.34 7.67
C SER A 467 -28.52 -31.17 7.01
N SER A 468 -27.76 -30.17 6.57
CA SER A 468 -28.30 -28.94 5.95
C SER A 468 -27.79 -28.78 4.51
N GLU A 469 -28.74 -28.57 3.60
CA GLU A 469 -28.47 -28.06 2.26
C GLU A 469 -28.79 -26.56 2.22
N GLN A 470 -27.79 -25.74 1.93
CA GLN A 470 -27.85 -24.30 1.99
C GLN A 470 -27.76 -23.69 0.59
N THR A 471 -28.57 -22.66 0.36
CA THR A 471 -28.47 -21.75 -0.80
C THR A 471 -28.46 -20.33 -0.30
N THR A 472 -27.55 -19.50 -0.80
CA THR A 472 -27.43 -18.08 -0.46
C THR A 472 -27.49 -17.23 -1.71
N ALA A 473 -28.02 -16.02 -1.57
CA ALA A 473 -27.94 -14.97 -2.57
C ALA A 473 -27.73 -13.63 -1.86
N ALA A 474 -26.81 -12.79 -2.34
CA ALA A 474 -26.59 -11.46 -1.77
C ALA A 474 -26.33 -10.41 -2.84
N VAL A 475 -26.68 -9.17 -2.52
CA VAL A 475 -26.35 -7.97 -3.29
C VAL A 475 -25.60 -7.04 -2.37
N HIS A 476 -24.40 -6.68 -2.76
CA HIS A 476 -23.56 -5.72 -2.06
C HIS A 476 -23.44 -4.46 -2.91
N TYR A 477 -23.65 -3.31 -2.27
CA TYR A 477 -23.42 -2.01 -2.84
C TYR A 477 -22.41 -1.25 -1.99
N GLN A 478 -21.38 -0.69 -2.60
CA GLN A 478 -20.41 0.19 -1.94
C GLN A 478 -20.21 1.46 -2.74
N THR A 479 -20.17 2.62 -2.08
CA THR A 479 -19.79 3.86 -2.78
C THR A 479 -18.28 3.96 -2.91
N ASP A 480 -17.58 3.63 -1.82
CA ASP A 480 -16.15 3.64 -1.58
C ASP A 480 -15.91 3.02 -0.19
N SER A 481 -14.72 3.21 0.39
CA SER A 481 -14.35 2.75 1.73
C SER A 481 -15.14 3.38 2.90
N THR A 482 -16.08 4.31 2.64
CA THR A 482 -16.83 5.05 3.68
C THR A 482 -18.29 4.63 3.83
N ARG A 483 -18.88 3.95 2.83
CA ARG A 483 -20.29 3.55 2.89
C ARG A 483 -20.56 2.31 2.07
N SER A 484 -21.28 1.38 2.70
CA SER A 484 -21.74 0.14 2.07
C SER A 484 -23.15 -0.22 2.51
N ALA A 485 -23.80 -1.06 1.72
CA ALA A 485 -25.07 -1.69 2.03
C ALA A 485 -25.09 -3.12 1.47
N GLU A 486 -25.73 -4.02 2.18
CA GLU A 486 -25.91 -5.40 1.78
C GLU A 486 -27.36 -5.82 1.98
N PHE A 487 -27.85 -6.63 1.05
CA PHE A 487 -29.09 -7.36 1.20
C PHE A 487 -28.86 -8.83 0.84
N SER A 488 -29.17 -9.73 1.75
CA SER A 488 -28.92 -11.16 1.58
C SER A 488 -30.13 -12.02 1.94
N TYR A 489 -30.20 -13.16 1.26
CA TYR A 489 -31.18 -14.21 1.46
C TYR A 489 -30.47 -15.54 1.62
N GLN A 490 -30.85 -16.28 2.64
CA GLN A 490 -30.36 -17.62 2.93
C GLN A 490 -31.55 -18.58 3.05
N ASN A 491 -31.39 -19.74 2.45
CA ASN A 491 -32.32 -20.86 2.56
C ASN A 491 -31.55 -22.10 2.99
N GLN A 492 -32.00 -22.76 4.06
CA GLN A 492 -31.47 -24.03 4.54
C GLN A 492 -32.57 -25.08 4.56
N ARG A 493 -32.39 -26.16 3.80
CA ARG A 493 -33.22 -27.36 3.83
C ARG A 493 -32.56 -28.38 4.72
N LEU A 494 -33.19 -28.66 5.86
CA LEU A 494 -32.69 -29.63 6.81
C LEU A 494 -33.32 -31.01 6.53
N SER A 495 -32.56 -32.07 6.83
CA SER A 495 -32.98 -33.45 6.54
C SER A 495 -34.16 -33.96 7.37
N ASP A 496 -34.53 -33.26 8.44
CA ASP A 496 -35.75 -33.48 9.24
C ASP A 496 -37.01 -32.88 8.60
N GLY A 497 -36.88 -32.23 7.44
CA GLY A 497 -37.97 -31.58 6.71
C GLY A 497 -38.17 -30.11 7.09
N ASN A 498 -37.36 -29.55 7.99
CA ASN A 498 -37.38 -28.12 8.25
C ASN A 498 -36.83 -27.33 7.06
N LEU A 499 -37.43 -26.16 6.83
CA LEU A 499 -37.01 -25.19 5.83
C LEU A 499 -36.80 -23.87 6.57
N SER A 500 -35.54 -23.55 6.87
CA SER A 500 -35.15 -22.28 7.46
C SER A 500 -34.87 -21.27 6.36
N GLN A 501 -35.49 -20.10 6.45
CA GLN A 501 -35.30 -19.01 5.50
C GLN A 501 -34.99 -17.73 6.26
N THR A 502 -33.90 -17.06 5.89
CA THR A 502 -33.41 -15.86 6.55
C THR A 502 -33.18 -14.76 5.53
N TRP A 503 -33.69 -13.57 5.85
CA TRP A 503 -33.44 -12.35 5.09
C TRP A 503 -32.68 -11.38 5.98
N GLN A 504 -31.61 -10.78 5.45
CA GLN A 504 -30.81 -9.79 6.16
C GLN A 504 -30.60 -8.56 5.30
N ALA A 505 -30.62 -7.40 5.93
CA ALA A 505 -30.25 -6.14 5.31
C ALA A 505 -29.32 -5.39 6.26
N SER A 506 -28.21 -4.88 5.74
CA SER A 506 -27.29 -4.06 6.52
C SER A 506 -26.88 -2.80 5.74
N ALA A 507 -26.58 -1.73 6.48
CA ALA A 507 -26.02 -0.53 5.92
C ALA A 507 -24.99 0.05 6.89
N THR A 508 -23.81 0.35 6.38
CA THR A 508 -22.68 0.89 7.16
C THR A 508 -22.29 2.25 6.61
N GLN A 509 -22.02 3.18 7.52
CA GLN A 509 -21.53 4.52 7.21
C GLN A 509 -20.39 4.87 8.16
N MET A 510 -19.27 5.34 7.60
CA MET A 510 -18.24 6.03 8.36
C MET A 510 -18.79 7.39 8.79
N VAL A 511 -19.03 7.55 10.09
CA VAL A 511 -19.69 8.76 10.65
C VAL A 511 -18.69 9.75 11.21
N TRP A 512 -17.48 9.31 11.56
CA TRP A 512 -16.42 10.18 12.05
C TRP A 512 -15.05 9.59 11.76
N THR A 513 -14.11 10.46 11.39
CA THR A 513 -12.71 10.11 11.18
C THR A 513 -11.81 11.25 11.65
N LYS A 514 -10.67 10.86 12.22
CA LYS A 514 -9.52 11.71 12.55
C LYS A 514 -8.26 10.88 12.32
N PRO A 515 -7.07 11.50 12.28
CA PRO A 515 -5.84 10.71 12.22
C PRO A 515 -5.81 9.64 13.30
N ARG A 516 -5.51 8.38 12.92
CA ARG A 516 -5.54 7.16 13.76
C ARG A 516 -6.90 6.72 14.31
N HIS A 517 -7.99 7.44 14.02
CA HIS A 517 -9.29 7.20 14.62
C HIS A 517 -10.39 7.12 13.56
N ARG A 518 -11.19 6.07 13.64
CA ARG A 518 -12.36 5.88 12.75
C ARG A 518 -13.55 5.39 13.57
N LEU A 519 -14.73 5.88 13.24
CA LEU A 519 -16.00 5.42 13.80
C LEU A 519 -16.96 5.12 12.66
N ASP A 520 -17.34 3.85 12.57
CA ASP A 520 -18.39 3.37 11.68
C ASP A 520 -19.67 3.10 12.48
N ALA A 521 -20.81 3.43 11.87
CA ALA A 521 -22.13 3.09 12.37
C ALA A 521 -22.82 2.16 11.37
N SER A 522 -23.33 1.04 11.87
CA SER A 522 -24.02 0.03 11.08
C SER A 522 -25.43 -0.20 11.60
N LEU A 523 -26.41 -0.26 10.70
CA LEU A 523 -27.76 -0.74 10.97
C LEU A 523 -27.87 -2.15 10.38
N ALA A 524 -28.36 -3.12 11.16
CA ALA A 524 -28.62 -4.48 10.72
C ALA A 524 -30.07 -4.85 11.02
N LEU A 525 -30.76 -5.38 10.02
CA LEU A 525 -32.14 -5.88 10.09
C LEU A 525 -32.13 -7.35 9.66
N SER A 526 -32.82 -8.21 10.39
CA SER A 526 -32.95 -9.62 10.04
C SER A 526 -34.38 -10.11 10.27
N THR A 527 -34.80 -11.10 9.49
CA THR A 527 -36.00 -11.89 9.77
C THR A 527 -35.79 -13.32 9.28
N SER A 528 -36.12 -14.28 10.13
CA SER A 528 -36.10 -15.69 9.79
C SER A 528 -37.46 -16.34 9.97
N SER A 529 -37.68 -17.45 9.27
CA SER A 529 -38.83 -18.33 9.46
C SER A 529 -38.43 -19.77 9.27
N ASN A 530 -38.97 -20.63 10.12
CA ASN A 530 -38.80 -22.07 10.05
C ASN A 530 -40.13 -22.76 9.80
N ARG A 531 -40.10 -23.85 9.02
CA ARG A 531 -41.29 -24.68 8.77
C ARG A 531 -41.59 -25.62 9.95
N LEU A 532 -40.56 -26.08 10.63
CA LEU A 532 -40.65 -26.97 11.79
C LEU A 532 -40.36 -26.16 13.05
N SER A 533 -41.40 -25.82 13.81
CA SER A 533 -41.28 -25.01 15.03
C SER A 533 -41.10 -25.82 16.31
N ASP A 534 -41.35 -27.13 16.27
CA ASP A 534 -41.18 -28.06 17.40
C ASP A 534 -39.98 -28.97 17.12
N ALA A 535 -38.80 -28.36 17.05
CA ALA A 535 -37.54 -29.02 16.79
C ALA A 535 -36.66 -29.03 18.04
N GLU A 536 -35.76 -30.01 18.15
CA GLU A 536 -34.81 -30.15 19.27
C GLU A 536 -33.68 -29.09 19.26
N TYR A 537 -33.73 -28.17 18.30
CA TYR A 537 -32.81 -27.04 18.14
C TYR A 537 -33.59 -25.75 18.00
N PHE A 538 -32.92 -24.62 18.20
CA PHE A 538 -33.53 -23.30 18.07
C PHE A 538 -34.08 -23.09 16.65
N SER A 539 -35.41 -23.09 16.51
CA SER A 539 -36.12 -23.06 15.24
C SER A 539 -37.40 -22.21 15.32
N PRO A 540 -37.27 -20.88 15.46
CA PRO A 540 -38.42 -20.00 15.62
C PRO A 540 -39.31 -20.04 14.37
N GLU A 541 -40.64 -20.14 14.56
CA GLU A 541 -41.61 -20.11 13.46
C GLU A 541 -41.45 -18.83 12.62
N ARG A 542 -41.26 -17.70 13.31
CA ARG A 542 -40.91 -16.41 12.72
C ARG A 542 -40.23 -15.54 13.76
N ASP A 543 -39.17 -14.86 13.36
CA ASP A 543 -38.52 -13.83 14.16
C ASP A 543 -38.14 -12.59 13.34
N TYR A 544 -37.81 -11.52 14.06
CA TYR A 544 -37.32 -10.26 13.53
C TYR A 544 -36.26 -9.70 14.48
N SER A 545 -35.19 -9.14 13.94
CA SER A 545 -34.23 -8.38 14.72
C SER A 545 -33.86 -7.08 14.04
N ALA A 546 -33.61 -6.06 14.84
CA ALA A 546 -33.06 -4.79 14.41
C ALA A 546 -31.98 -4.37 15.40
N GLY A 547 -30.77 -4.10 14.91
CA GLY A 547 -29.62 -3.74 15.73
C GLY A 547 -28.81 -2.60 15.13
N ILE A 548 -28.24 -1.78 16.00
CA ILE A 548 -27.27 -0.76 15.63
C ILE A 548 -25.92 -1.16 16.24
N THR A 549 -24.86 -1.09 15.44
CA THR A 549 -23.48 -1.32 15.86
C THR A 549 -22.66 -0.06 15.65
N LEU A 550 -21.90 0.34 16.67
CA LEU A 550 -20.85 1.36 16.59
C LEU A 550 -19.50 0.67 16.69
N LEU A 551 -18.67 0.82 15.66
CA LEU A 551 -17.30 0.30 15.60
C LEU A 551 -16.32 1.47 15.68
N HIS A 552 -15.61 1.59 16.81
CA HIS A 552 -14.49 2.53 16.94
C HIS A 552 -13.18 1.80 16.70
N GLN A 553 -12.35 2.34 15.79
CA GLN A 553 -11.02 1.85 15.49
C GLN A 553 -9.99 2.89 15.91
N TRP A 554 -8.94 2.44 16.60
CA TRP A 554 -7.82 3.25 17.02
C TRP A 554 -6.50 2.58 16.63
N THR A 555 -5.68 3.26 15.83
CA THR A 555 -4.37 2.77 15.38
C THR A 555 -3.24 3.52 16.09
N PRO A 556 -2.86 3.15 17.33
CA PRO A 556 -1.86 3.87 18.12
C PRO A 556 -0.44 3.76 17.59
N TRP A 557 -0.15 2.74 16.77
CA TRP A 557 1.19 2.48 16.25
C TRP A 557 1.14 2.05 14.79
N GLN A 558 2.04 2.63 14.00
CA GLN A 558 2.27 2.34 12.59
C GLN A 558 3.76 2.57 12.29
N SER A 559 4.33 1.73 11.43
CA SER A 559 5.67 1.87 10.88
C SER A 559 5.65 1.27 9.47
N SER A 560 5.69 2.14 8.46
CA SER A 560 5.51 1.77 7.06
C SER A 560 4.19 1.00 6.89
N ARG A 561 4.23 -0.22 6.33
CA ARG A 561 3.09 -1.10 6.09
C ARG A 561 2.64 -1.87 7.33
N ARG A 562 3.36 -1.76 8.46
CA ARG A 562 3.04 -2.45 9.71
C ARG A 562 2.23 -1.55 10.62
N HIS A 563 1.17 -2.09 11.22
CA HIS A 563 0.38 -1.32 12.18
C HIS A 563 -0.33 -2.21 13.19
N PHE A 564 -0.68 -1.58 14.32
CA PHE A 564 -1.51 -2.16 15.35
C PHE A 564 -2.78 -1.33 15.51
N THR A 565 -3.94 -1.97 15.36
CA THR A 565 -5.25 -1.34 15.50
C THR A 565 -6.05 -2.02 16.60
N GLN A 566 -6.58 -1.23 17.53
CA GLN A 566 -7.59 -1.67 18.50
C GLN A 566 -8.98 -1.34 17.98
N ARG A 567 -9.89 -2.30 18.05
CA ARG A 567 -11.27 -2.16 17.56
C ARG A 567 -12.24 -2.49 18.69
N THR A 568 -13.15 -1.56 18.96
CA THR A 568 -14.19 -1.70 19.97
C THR A 568 -15.55 -1.61 19.29
N SER A 569 -16.33 -2.68 19.38
CA SER A 569 -17.69 -2.73 18.81
C SER A 569 -18.72 -2.74 19.92
N LEU A 570 -19.69 -1.83 19.84
CA LEU A 570 -20.86 -1.81 20.71
C LEU A 570 -22.11 -2.01 19.85
N THR A 571 -22.84 -3.08 20.13
CA THR A 571 -24.10 -3.40 19.44
C THR A 571 -25.24 -3.38 20.44
N ALA A 572 -26.37 -2.80 20.05
CA ALA A 572 -27.62 -2.86 20.80
C ALA A 572 -28.80 -2.95 19.84
N GLY A 573 -29.83 -3.68 20.24
CA GLY A 573 -30.98 -3.89 19.38
C GLY A 573 -32.17 -4.55 20.07
N GLU A 574 -33.17 -4.83 19.25
CA GLU A 574 -34.39 -5.49 19.64
C GLU A 574 -34.61 -6.75 18.79
N TYR A 575 -35.06 -7.80 19.45
CA TYR A 575 -35.40 -9.08 18.86
C TYR A 575 -36.85 -9.42 19.24
N GLN A 576 -37.65 -9.74 18.23
CA GLN A 576 -39.03 -10.15 18.37
C GLN A 576 -39.17 -11.57 17.85
N GLN A 577 -39.78 -12.43 18.67
CA GLN A 577 -40.07 -13.81 18.30
C GLN A 577 -41.57 -14.09 18.43
N ARG A 578 -42.13 -14.77 17.42
CA ARG A 578 -43.54 -15.17 17.44
C ARG A 578 -43.81 -16.04 18.67
N HIS A 579 -44.90 -15.75 19.38
CA HIS A 579 -45.34 -16.39 20.63
C HIS A 579 -44.55 -16.04 21.91
N PHE A 580 -43.40 -15.35 21.81
CA PHE A 580 -42.55 -14.99 22.97
C PHE A 580 -42.40 -13.47 23.19
N GLY A 581 -42.80 -12.64 22.23
CA GLY A 581 -42.82 -11.18 22.36
C GLY A 581 -41.48 -10.54 21.98
N ASN A 582 -41.21 -9.37 22.55
CA ASN A 582 -40.05 -8.53 22.21
C ASN A 582 -39.02 -8.55 23.34
N SER A 583 -37.74 -8.49 22.97
CA SER A 583 -36.62 -8.51 23.90
C SER A 583 -35.46 -7.65 23.40
N LEU A 584 -34.72 -7.03 24.30
CA LEU A 584 -33.51 -6.31 23.95
C LEU A 584 -32.30 -7.25 23.93
N PHE A 585 -31.37 -7.01 23.02
CA PHE A 585 -30.06 -7.64 23.00
C PHE A 585 -28.95 -6.57 22.99
N ALA A 586 -27.78 -6.93 23.48
CA ALA A 586 -26.60 -6.09 23.45
C ALA A 586 -25.33 -6.93 23.35
N GLU A 587 -24.30 -6.37 22.74
CA GLU A 587 -23.00 -6.99 22.61
C GLU A 587 -21.88 -5.95 22.69
N LEU A 588 -20.78 -6.33 23.35
CA LEU A 588 -19.54 -5.57 23.39
C LEU A 588 -18.42 -6.48 22.89
N ARG A 589 -17.65 -6.04 21.90
CA ARG A 589 -16.44 -6.72 21.43
C ARG A 589 -15.22 -5.81 21.57
N LEU A 590 -14.10 -6.42 21.98
CA LEU A 590 -12.78 -5.82 21.96
C LEU A 590 -11.86 -6.71 21.11
N GLU A 591 -11.25 -6.11 20.11
CA GLU A 591 -10.43 -6.77 19.09
C GLU A 591 -9.10 -6.03 18.90
N HIS A 592 -8.07 -6.80 18.57
CA HIS A 592 -6.75 -6.34 18.18
C HIS A 592 -6.42 -6.88 16.79
N GLN A 593 -5.96 -6.01 15.91
CA GLN A 593 -5.53 -6.32 14.54
C GLN A 593 -4.07 -5.90 14.37
N TRP A 594 -3.24 -6.83 13.93
CA TRP A 594 -1.82 -6.65 13.62
C TRP A 594 -1.59 -6.87 12.12
N ALA A 595 -1.22 -5.81 11.40
CA ALA A 595 -0.56 -5.95 10.10
C ALA A 595 0.93 -6.21 10.37
N LEU A 596 1.35 -7.47 10.27
CA LEU A 596 2.71 -7.91 10.57
C LEU A 596 3.67 -7.58 9.42
N THR A 597 3.15 -7.70 8.20
CA THR A 597 3.79 -7.28 6.95
C THR A 597 2.72 -6.59 6.09
N ALA A 598 3.06 -6.21 4.86
CA ALA A 598 2.09 -5.73 3.88
C ALA A 598 0.96 -6.73 3.57
N TYR A 599 1.17 -8.02 3.85
CA TYR A 599 0.30 -9.10 3.38
C TYR A 599 -0.02 -10.17 4.44
N SER A 600 0.48 -9.99 5.65
CA SER A 600 0.25 -10.89 6.78
C SER A 600 -0.53 -10.16 7.86
N GLU A 601 -1.69 -10.70 8.22
CA GLU A 601 -2.56 -10.12 9.25
C GLU A 601 -2.89 -11.15 10.33
N LEU A 602 -2.86 -10.69 11.59
CA LEU A 602 -3.37 -11.43 12.74
C LEU A 602 -4.40 -10.57 13.47
N THR A 603 -5.63 -11.08 13.54
CA THR A 603 -6.73 -10.46 14.28
C THR A 603 -7.17 -11.38 15.40
N TYR A 604 -7.38 -10.86 16.61
CA TYR A 604 -7.95 -11.64 17.71
C TYR A 604 -8.80 -10.76 18.62
N GLY A 605 -9.81 -11.35 19.25
CA GLY A 605 -10.71 -10.59 20.10
C GLY A 605 -11.53 -11.43 21.07
N ILE A 606 -12.16 -10.70 21.98
CA ILE A 606 -13.13 -11.22 22.95
C ILE A 606 -14.42 -10.41 22.84
N GLY A 607 -15.56 -11.10 22.98
CA GLY A 607 -16.87 -10.48 23.02
C GLY A 607 -17.67 -10.95 24.22
N ILE A 608 -18.60 -10.12 24.66
CA ILE A 608 -19.68 -10.52 25.55
C ILE A 608 -20.99 -10.10 24.89
N ASN A 609 -21.96 -11.01 24.84
CA ASN A 609 -23.30 -10.70 24.36
C ASN A 609 -24.36 -11.16 25.36
N THR A 610 -25.50 -10.48 25.30
CA THR A 610 -26.71 -10.85 26.02
C THR A 610 -27.87 -10.82 25.05
N HIS A 611 -28.59 -11.93 24.94
CA HIS A 611 -29.71 -12.10 24.03
C HIS A 611 -30.79 -12.93 24.73
N ARG A 612 -32.08 -12.70 24.44
CA ARG A 612 -33.14 -13.59 24.92
C ARG A 612 -33.66 -14.40 23.75
N TYR A 613 -33.62 -15.72 23.88
CA TYR A 613 -34.21 -16.65 22.95
C TYR A 613 -35.34 -17.37 23.69
N ASP A 614 -36.50 -17.54 23.07
CA ASP A 614 -37.70 -18.05 23.73
C ASP A 614 -38.00 -17.25 25.03
N GLU A 615 -38.04 -17.91 26.19
CA GLU A 615 -38.24 -17.29 27.51
C GLU A 615 -36.93 -17.00 28.26
N SER A 616 -35.79 -17.54 27.82
CA SER A 616 -34.54 -17.56 28.59
C SER A 616 -33.56 -16.49 28.13
N ARG A 617 -32.93 -15.80 29.11
CA ARG A 617 -31.83 -14.87 28.82
C ARG A 617 -30.52 -15.65 28.76
N GLU A 618 -29.84 -15.52 27.63
CA GLU A 618 -28.50 -16.03 27.43
C GLU A 618 -27.47 -14.92 27.58
N ASN A 619 -26.38 -15.25 28.26
CA ASN A 619 -25.17 -14.44 28.30
C ASN A 619 -24.03 -15.30 27.78
N ARG A 620 -23.30 -14.79 26.78
CA ARG A 620 -22.24 -15.56 26.13
C ARG A 620 -20.97 -14.74 26.01
N THR A 621 -19.85 -15.35 26.37
CA THR A 621 -18.52 -14.85 26.06
C THR A 621 -18.06 -15.49 24.76
N LEU A 622 -17.58 -14.67 23.84
CA LEU A 622 -17.07 -15.06 22.52
C LEU A 622 -15.55 -14.84 22.48
N PHE A 623 -14.85 -15.69 21.75
CA PHE A 623 -13.45 -15.51 21.39
C PHE A 623 -13.29 -15.79 19.90
N TYR A 624 -12.42 -15.06 19.24
CA TYR A 624 -12.10 -15.31 17.84
C TYR A 624 -10.66 -14.91 17.54
N LEU A 625 -10.12 -15.55 16.51
CA LEU A 625 -8.80 -15.32 15.95
C LEU A 625 -8.89 -15.56 14.44
N SER A 626 -8.31 -14.66 13.67
CA SER A 626 -8.16 -14.78 12.21
C SER A 626 -6.69 -14.54 11.85
N LEU A 627 -6.17 -15.35 10.94
CA LEU A 627 -4.78 -15.31 10.51
C LEU A 627 -4.71 -15.48 9.00
N THR A 628 -4.03 -14.55 8.33
CA THR A 628 -3.66 -14.66 6.91
C THR A 628 -2.14 -14.63 6.77
N LEU A 629 -1.59 -15.65 6.12
CA LEU A 629 -0.15 -15.83 5.95
C LEU A 629 0.20 -16.28 4.52
N PRO A 630 0.89 -15.45 3.71
CA PRO A 630 1.65 -15.96 2.58
C PRO A 630 2.67 -17.01 2.98
N LEU A 631 2.83 -18.01 2.15
CA LEU A 631 3.84 -19.06 2.30
C LEU A 631 5.01 -18.77 1.39
N GLY A 632 6.22 -18.71 1.96
CA GLY A 632 7.46 -18.47 1.21
C GLY A 632 7.99 -17.03 1.27
N SER A 633 7.25 -16.09 1.87
CA SER A 633 7.78 -14.79 2.25
C SER A 633 8.55 -14.87 3.57
N ALA A 634 9.69 -14.19 3.69
CA ALA A 634 10.28 -13.92 5.00
C ALA A 634 9.32 -13.02 5.80
N LEU A 635 9.02 -13.41 7.04
CA LEU A 635 8.18 -12.63 7.98
C LEU A 635 8.87 -11.34 8.42
#